data_AF-A0A7V3NC64-F1
#
_entry.id   AF-A0A7V3NC64-F1
#
_cell.length_a   1.000
_cell.length_b   1.000
_cell.length_c   1.000
_cell.angle_alpha   90.00
_cell.angle_beta   90.00
_cell.angle_gamma   90.00
#
_symmetry.space_group_name_H-M   'P 1'
#
loop_
_entity.id
_entity.type
_entity.pdbx_description
1 polymer ?
#
loop_
_entity_poly.entity_id
_entity_poly.type
_entity_poly.pdbx_seq_one_letter_code
_entity_poly.pdbx_strand_id
1 'polypeptide(L)' 'MKPPSLAELLRKVHRSEEGAVSLETILIIGAIALPILIFLIRYGWPRVRTFFERGLQDLEQGATEAQGPGTMP' A
#
# COMPACT_ATOMS: atom_id res chain seq x y z
N MET A 1 2.53 -35.92 -8.66
CA MET A 1 1.53 -35.41 -7.68
C MET A 1 0.83 -34.23 -8.32
N LYS A 2 -0.51 -34.23 -8.38
CA LYS A 2 -1.28 -33.18 -9.05
C LYS A 2 -1.30 -31.95 -8.14
N PRO A 3 -0.93 -30.74 -8.63
CA PRO A 3 -0.95 -29.56 -7.78
C PRO A 3 -2.38 -29.29 -7.31
N PRO A 4 -2.58 -28.93 -6.03
CA PRO A 4 -3.90 -28.66 -5.50
C PRO A 4 -4.52 -27.48 -6.24
N SER A 5 -5.81 -27.59 -6.54
CA SER A 5 -6.57 -26.52 -7.18
C SER A 5 -6.78 -25.34 -6.22
N LEU A 6 -6.97 -24.13 -6.76
CA LEU A 6 -7.28 -22.96 -5.94
C LEU A 6 -8.51 -23.17 -5.04
N ALA A 7 -9.49 -23.95 -5.50
CA ALA A 7 -10.68 -24.32 -4.72
C ALA A 7 -10.34 -25.22 -3.52
N GLU A 8 -9.40 -26.15 -3.66
CA GLU A 8 -8.93 -27.00 -2.56
C GLU A 8 -8.08 -26.21 -1.56
N LEU A 9 -7.27 -25.27 -2.04
CA LEU A 9 -6.51 -24.36 -1.18
C LEU A 9 -7.43 -23.44 -0.37
N LEU A 10 -8.45 -22.86 -0.99
CA LEU A 10 -9.46 -22.04 -0.32
C LEU A 10 -10.23 -22.83 0.73
N ARG A 11 -10.64 -24.08 0.41
CA ARG A 11 -11.26 -24.98 1.39
C ARG A 11 -10.33 -25.32 2.55
N LYS A 12 -9.03 -25.52 2.30
CA LYS A 12 -8.05 -25.85 3.35
C LYS A 12 -7.79 -24.68 4.28
N VAL A 13 -7.69 -23.46 3.74
CA VAL A 13 -7.57 -22.22 4.52
C VAL A 13 -8.81 -22.03 5.39
N HIS A 14 -10.01 -22.21 4.82
CA HIS A 14 -11.27 -22.11 5.57
C HIS A 14 -11.44 -23.17 6.66
N ARG A 15 -10.83 -24.36 6.50
CA ARG A 15 -10.94 -25.46 7.48
C ARG A 15 -9.88 -25.41 8.59
N SER A 16 -8.92 -24.49 8.50
CA SER A 16 -7.84 -24.32 9.47
C SER A 16 -8.21 -23.22 10.46
N GLU A 17 -9.25 -23.44 11.27
CA GLU A 17 -9.80 -22.45 12.21
C GLU A 17 -9.26 -22.58 13.65
N GLU A 18 -8.19 -23.35 13.90
CA GLU A 18 -7.61 -23.51 15.26
C GLU A 18 -6.95 -22.24 15.84
N GLY A 19 -7.01 -21.11 15.13
CA GLY A 19 -6.66 -19.80 15.65
C GLY A 19 -7.27 -18.66 14.85
N ALA A 20 -8.31 -18.93 14.05
CA ALA A 20 -8.93 -17.96 13.17
C ALA A 20 -9.91 -17.09 13.97
N VAL A 21 -9.70 -15.78 13.89
CA VAL A 21 -10.71 -14.79 14.28
C VAL A 21 -11.99 -15.11 13.49
N SER A 22 -13.14 -15.22 14.17
CA SER A 22 -14.42 -15.58 13.53
C SER A 22 -14.64 -14.79 12.25
N LEU A 23 -15.14 -15.44 11.19
CA LEU A 23 -15.46 -14.79 9.92
C LEU A 23 -16.39 -13.58 10.12
N GLU A 24 -17.31 -13.66 11.09
CA GLU A 24 -18.16 -12.56 11.51
C GLU A 24 -17.35 -11.35 12.01
N THR A 25 -16.33 -11.58 12.85
CA THR A 25 -15.45 -10.53 13.35
C THR A 25 -14.65 -9.89 12.22
N ILE A 26 -14.18 -10.67 11.25
CA ILE A 26 -13.50 -10.14 10.05
C ILE A 26 -14.46 -9.28 9.22
N LEU A 27 -15.72 -9.72 9.06
CA LEU A 27 -16.77 -8.95 8.37
C LEU A 27 -17.10 -7.64 9.08
N ILE A 28 -17.20 -7.64 10.42
CA ILE A 28 -17.42 -6.44 11.22
C ILE A 28 -16.24 -5.47 11.08
N ILE A 29 -15.00 -5.95 11.22
CA ILE A 29 -13.79 -5.13 11.05
C ILE A 29 -13.73 -4.58 9.63
N GLY A 30 -13.98 -5.41 8.62
CA GLY A 30 -14.03 -4.99 7.22
C GLY A 30 -15.06 -3.89 6.99
N ALA A 31 -16.27 -4.02 7.54
CA ALA A 31 -17.34 -3.04 7.40
C ALA A 31 -16.99 -1.66 8.00
N ILE A 32 -16.24 -1.61 9.11
CA ILE A 32 -15.80 -0.34 9.73
C ILE A 32 -14.49 0.20 9.14
N ALA A 33 -13.61 -0.68 8.67
CA ALA A 33 -12.31 -0.31 8.12
C ALA A 33 -12.44 0.18 6.68
N LEU A 34 -13.34 -0.39 5.87
CA LEU A 34 -13.52 -0.04 4.46
C LEU A 34 -13.83 1.46 4.26
N PRO A 35 -14.73 2.11 5.04
CA PRO A 35 -14.98 3.55 4.92
C PRO A 35 -13.74 4.40 5.21
N ILE A 36 -12.97 4.04 6.24
CA ILE A 36 -11.73 4.75 6.60
C ILE A 36 -10.68 4.56 5.50
N LEU A 37 -10.54 3.34 4.98
CA LEU A 37 -9.62 3.01 3.91
C LEU A 37 -9.95 3.82 2.64
N ILE A 38 -11.22 3.88 2.26
CA ILE A 38 -11.70 4.69 1.13
C ILE A 38 -11.37 6.17 1.37
N PHE A 39 -11.60 6.68 2.58
CA PHE A 39 -11.27 8.07 2.92
C PHE A 39 -9.77 8.36 2.80
N LEU A 40 -8.91 7.48 3.30
CA LEU A 40 -7.45 7.63 3.20
C LEU A 40 -6.98 7.62 1.75
N ILE A 41 -7.52 6.74 0.91
CA ILE A 41 -7.17 6.70 -0.52
C ILE A 41 -7.72 7.93 -1.26
N ARG A 42 -8.95 8.36 -0.95
CA ARG A 42 -9.61 9.46 -1.67
C ARG A 42 -9.11 10.85 -1.30
N TYR A 43 -8.75 11.06 -0.03
CA TYR A 43 -8.38 12.36 0.52
C TYR A 43 -6.96 12.40 1.08
N GLY A 44 -6.45 11.29 1.63
CA GLY A 44 -5.09 11.21 2.15
C GLY A 44 -4.05 11.09 1.04
N TRP A 45 -4.23 10.13 0.13
CA TRP A 45 -3.32 9.89 -1.00
C TRP A 45 -2.99 11.14 -1.83
N PRO A 46 -3.95 11.99 -2.26
CA PRO A 46 -3.60 13.17 -3.05
C PRO A 46 -2.67 14.13 -2.28
N ARG A 47 -2.86 14.30 -0.97
CA ARG A 47 -1.95 15.14 -0.17
C ARG A 47 -0.55 14.52 -0.09
N VAL A 48 -0.47 13.24 0.26
CA VAL A 48 0.80 12.52 0.35
C VAL A 48 1.55 12.60 -0.98
N ARG A 49 0.87 12.29 -2.08
CA ARG A 49 1.43 12.38 -3.43
C ARG A 49 2.00 13.77 -3.73
N THR A 50 1.26 14.85 -3.47
CA THR A 50 1.75 16.21 -3.72
C THR A 50 2.99 16.55 -2.89
N PHE A 51 3.08 16.12 -1.63
CA PHE A 51 4.29 16.33 -0.83
C PHE A 51 5.50 15.56 -1.38
N PHE A 52 5.29 14.30 -1.79
CA PHE A 52 6.35 13.49 -2.40
C PHE A 52 6.83 14.08 -3.73
N GLU A 53 5.91 14.49 -4.62
CA GLU A 53 6.26 15.09 -5.92
C GLU A 53 7.06 16.40 -5.74
N ARG A 54 6.66 17.27 -4.81
CA ARG A 54 7.40 18.49 -4.50
C ARG A 54 8.81 18.20 -3.97
N GLY A 55 8.92 17.27 -3.02
CA GLY A 55 10.23 16.89 -2.49
C GLY A 55 11.17 16.33 -3.56
N LEU A 56 10.66 15.54 -4.51
CA LEU A 56 11.46 15.07 -5.65
C LEU A 56 11.93 16.21 -6.54
N GLN A 57 11.06 17.19 -6.81
CA GLN A 57 11.39 18.36 -7.61
C GLN A 57 12.46 19.24 -6.92
N ASP A 58 12.36 19.42 -5.60
CA ASP A 58 13.34 20.18 -4.82
C ASP A 58 14.72 19.48 -4.83
N LEU A 59 14.73 18.15 -4.72
CA LEU A 59 15.97 17.36 -4.81
C LEU A 59 16.62 17.46 -6.20
N GLU A 60 15.81 17.43 -7.26
CA GLU A 60 16.30 17.57 -8.64
C GLU A 60 16.90 18.97 -8.89
N GLN A 61 16.25 20.02 -8.38
CA GLN A 61 16.75 21.39 -8.45
C GLN A 61 18.07 21.53 -7.67
N GLY A 62 18.11 21.07 -6.43
CA GLY A 62 19.32 21.11 -5.61
C GLY A 62 20.48 20.31 -6.21
N ALA A 63 20.20 19.15 -6.82
CA ALA A 63 21.20 18.36 -7.53
C ALA A 63 21.73 19.08 -8.78
N THR A 64 20.86 19.79 -9.50
CA THR A 64 21.24 20.58 -10.69
C THR A 64 22.07 21.81 -10.30
N GLU A 65 21.69 22.52 -9.23
CA GLU A 65 22.44 23.66 -8.69
C GLU A 65 23.82 23.24 -8.17
N ALA A 66 23.91 22.07 -7.51
CA ALA A 66 25.18 21.51 -7.08
C ALA A 66 26.09 21.09 -8.27
N GLN A 67 25.52 20.90 -9.46
CA GLN A 67 26.23 20.43 -10.66
C GLN A 67 26.73 21.54 -11.60
N GLY A 68 26.49 22.84 -11.34
CA GLY A 68 27.04 23.91 -12.21
C GLY A 68 27.39 25.21 -11.49
N PRO A 69 28.34 26.05 -11.97
CA PRO A 69 29.39 25.87 -12.98
C PRO A 69 30.78 25.86 -12.29
N GLY A 70 31.23 24.70 -11.79
CA GLY A 70 32.46 24.60 -10.99
C GLY A 70 33.60 23.76 -11.57
N THR A 71 33.41 23.13 -12.74
CA THR A 71 34.44 22.26 -13.34
C THR A 71 34.67 22.61 -14.81
N MET A 72 35.46 23.65 -15.05
CA MET A 72 36.24 23.84 -16.27
C MET A 72 37.53 24.60 -15.91
N PRO A 73 38.64 24.28 -16.60
CA PRO A 73 39.61 23.21 -16.34
C PRO A 73 40.60 23.48 -15.19
#